data_AF-A0A4U9D0M0-F1
#
_entry.id   AF-A0A4U9D0M0-F1
#
_cell.length_a   1.000
_cell.length_b   1.000
_cell.length_c   1.000
_cell.angle_alpha   90.00
_cell.angle_beta   90.00
_cell.angle_gamma   90.00
#
_symmetry.space_group_name_H-M   'P 1'
#
loop_
_entity.id
_entity.type
_entity.pdbx_description
1 polymer ?
#
loop_
_entity_poly.entity_id
_entity_poly.type
_entity_poly.pdbx_seq_one_letter_code
_entity_poly.pdbx_strand_id
1 'polypeptide(L)'
;MKNAPNVKALPKDKFTEAIIFAGADAWSHAKGWEEGMGKQVAGDTTPPVYLGPRQLEELDNLRIIDDGRRAARVYLAGEIEPLMINAIGTRLALAGVQDAKLYKGIPDRHPERLARLS
;
A
#
# COMPACT_ATOMS: atom_id res chain seq x y z
N MET A 1 10.36 9.60 12.27
CA MET A 1 9.18 8.95 11.65
C MET A 1 9.26 7.45 11.88
N LYS A 2 8.17 6.80 12.30
CA LYS A 2 8.12 5.33 12.43
C LYS A 2 7.84 4.71 11.07
N ASN A 3 8.22 3.45 10.86
CA ASN A 3 7.86 2.73 9.64
C ASN A 3 6.52 2.01 9.85
N ALA A 4 5.68 2.02 8.81
CA ALA A 4 4.58 1.08 8.73
C ALA A 4 5.12 -0.36 8.72
N PRO A 5 4.30 -1.34 9.12
CA PRO A 5 4.64 -2.75 8.99
C PRO A 5 5.16 -3.09 7.59
N ASN A 6 6.18 -3.94 7.53
CA ASN A 6 6.78 -4.46 6.29
C ASN A 6 7.41 -3.43 5.34
N VAL A 7 7.45 -2.13 5.65
CA VAL A 7 8.16 -1.14 4.80
C VAL A 7 9.65 -1.48 4.65
N LYS A 8 10.27 -2.01 5.71
CA LYS A 8 11.66 -2.47 5.66
C LYS A 8 11.85 -3.79 4.88
N ALA A 9 10.77 -4.50 4.60
CA ALA A 9 10.78 -5.74 3.84
C ALA A 9 10.59 -5.49 2.33
N LEU A 10 10.31 -4.24 1.93
CA LEU A 10 10.17 -3.88 0.51
C LEU A 10 11.43 -4.27 -0.29
N PRO A 11 11.29 -4.67 -1.56
CA PRO A 11 12.41 -5.09 -2.38
C PRO A 11 13.45 -3.97 -2.52
N LYS A 12 14.74 -4.33 -2.54
CA LYS A 12 15.84 -3.35 -2.69
C LYS A 12 15.75 -2.58 -4.02
N ASP A 13 15.25 -3.25 -5.06
CA ASP A 13 14.97 -2.60 -6.33
C ASP A 13 13.79 -1.62 -6.20
N LYS A 14 14.04 -0.36 -6.54
CA LYS A 14 13.10 0.76 -6.44
C LYS A 14 12.11 0.83 -7.60
N PHE A 15 12.35 0.06 -8.65
CA PHE A 15 11.43 -0.09 -9.77
C PHE A 15 10.37 -1.16 -9.51
N THR A 16 10.60 -2.06 -8.56
CA THR A 16 9.57 -3.00 -8.11
C THR A 16 8.45 -2.23 -7.43
N GLU A 17 7.19 -2.49 -7.80
CA GLU A 17 6.02 -1.83 -7.22
C GLU A 17 5.86 -2.23 -5.75
N ALA A 18 5.58 -1.28 -4.85
CA ALA A 18 5.20 -1.63 -3.48
C ALA A 18 3.72 -2.00 -3.40
N ILE A 19 3.40 -3.06 -2.66
CA ILE A 19 2.02 -3.46 -2.39
C ILE A 19 1.63 -3.03 -0.98
N ILE A 20 0.52 -2.31 -0.88
CA ILE A 20 -0.02 -1.75 0.36
C ILE A 20 -1.48 -2.18 0.49
N PHE A 21 -1.85 -2.83 1.60
CA PHE A 21 -3.24 -3.05 1.98
C PHE A 21 -3.71 -1.96 2.94
N ALA A 22 -4.91 -1.42 2.75
CA ALA A 22 -5.44 -0.35 3.60
C ALA A 22 -6.92 -0.54 3.94
N GLY A 23 -7.26 -0.39 5.22
CA GLY A 23 -8.62 -0.54 5.74
C GLY A 23 -8.72 -1.50 6.93
N ALA A 24 -9.94 -1.74 7.42
CA ALA A 24 -10.21 -2.54 8.61
C ALA A 24 -9.59 -3.96 8.55
N ASP A 25 -9.52 -4.54 7.36
CA ASP A 25 -9.05 -5.92 7.14
C ASP A 25 -7.62 -5.98 6.55
N ALA A 26 -6.89 -4.86 6.54
CA ALA A 26 -5.58 -4.76 5.90
C ALA A 26 -4.57 -5.80 6.40
N TRP A 27 -4.56 -6.09 7.70
CA TRP A 27 -3.67 -7.11 8.27
C TRP A 27 -4.03 -8.51 7.78
N SER A 28 -5.32 -8.87 7.76
CA SER A 28 -5.78 -10.19 7.31
C SER A 28 -5.44 -10.42 5.84
N HIS A 29 -5.61 -9.39 5.00
CA HIS A 29 -5.24 -9.46 3.59
C HIS A 29 -3.72 -9.56 3.38
N ALA A 30 -2.93 -8.81 4.15
CA ALA A 30 -1.48 -8.92 4.12
C ALA A 30 -1.00 -10.31 4.53
N LYS A 31 -1.64 -10.92 5.53
CA LYS A 31 -1.34 -12.30 5.94
C LYS A 31 -1.72 -13.32 4.87
N GLY A 32 -2.91 -13.22 4.28
CA GLY A 32 -3.30 -14.08 3.17
C GLY A 32 -2.37 -13.95 1.95
N TRP A 33 -1.83 -12.75 1.71
CA TRP A 33 -0.80 -12.52 0.69
C TRP A 33 0.48 -13.31 0.97
N GLU A 34 1.01 -13.19 2.20
CA GLU A 34 2.20 -13.90 2.68
C GLU A 34 2.01 -15.44 2.65
N GLU A 35 0.82 -15.92 2.97
CA GLU A 35 0.49 -17.37 3.06
C GLU A 35 0.34 -18.06 1.70
N GLY A 36 0.38 -17.31 0.59
CA GLY A 36 0.50 -17.90 -0.75
C GLY A 36 -0.28 -17.19 -1.84
N MET A 37 -1.23 -16.31 -1.50
CA MET A 37 -2.00 -15.59 -2.51
C MET A 37 -1.12 -14.68 -3.37
N GLY A 38 -0.12 -14.02 -2.77
CA GLY A 38 0.83 -13.18 -3.50
C GLY A 38 1.60 -13.98 -4.57
N LYS A 39 2.01 -15.20 -4.23
CA LYS A 39 2.69 -16.11 -5.15
C LYS A 39 1.77 -16.53 -6.29
N GLN A 40 0.49 -16.79 -6.02
CA GLN A 40 -0.48 -17.20 -7.03
C GLN A 40 -0.88 -16.07 -7.98
N VAL A 41 -1.05 -14.85 -7.46
CA VAL A 41 -1.58 -13.70 -8.23
C VAL A 41 -0.48 -12.91 -8.92
N ALA A 42 0.69 -12.80 -8.29
CA ALA A 42 1.77 -11.91 -8.75
C ALA A 42 3.15 -12.59 -8.80
N GLY A 43 3.27 -13.87 -8.41
CA GLY A 43 4.58 -14.50 -8.23
C GLY A 43 5.40 -13.87 -7.09
N ASP A 44 4.76 -13.09 -6.22
CA ASP A 44 5.41 -12.30 -5.18
C ASP A 44 5.29 -12.96 -3.81
N THR A 45 6.40 -13.08 -3.11
CA THR A 45 6.48 -13.61 -1.74
C THR A 45 6.88 -12.55 -0.73
N THR A 46 7.01 -11.29 -1.16
CA THR A 46 7.38 -10.18 -0.31
C THR A 46 6.20 -9.82 0.61
N PRO A 47 6.42 -9.73 1.94
CA PRO A 47 5.41 -9.23 2.86
C PRO A 47 4.94 -7.84 2.44
N PRO A 48 3.63 -7.64 2.16
CA PRO A 48 3.12 -6.34 1.74
C PRO A 48 3.04 -5.41 2.94
N VAL A 49 3.13 -4.10 2.69
CA VAL A 49 2.84 -3.09 3.71
C VAL A 49 1.34 -3.16 4.02
N TYR A 50 0.96 -2.94 5.28
CA TYR A 50 -0.44 -2.82 5.63
C TYR A 50 -0.71 -1.62 6.54
N LEU A 51 -1.85 -0.99 6.31
CA LEU A 51 -2.35 0.17 7.02
C LEU A 51 -3.73 -0.19 7.59
N GLY A 52 -3.73 -0.84 8.76
CA GLY A 52 -4.94 -1.09 9.53
C GLY A 52 -5.38 0.14 10.33
N PRO A 53 -6.48 0.06 11.11
CA PRO A 53 -7.03 1.20 11.85
C PRO A 53 -5.99 2.00 12.64
N ARG A 54 -5.13 1.31 13.40
CA ARG A 54 -4.04 1.95 14.18
C ARG A 54 -3.01 2.68 13.30
N GLN A 55 -2.68 2.15 12.13
CA GLN A 55 -1.73 2.79 11.22
C GLN A 55 -2.34 3.98 10.49
N LEU A 56 -3.65 3.92 10.20
CA LEU A 56 -4.39 5.01 9.57
C LEU A 56 -4.54 6.19 10.56
N GLU A 57 -4.82 5.92 11.83
CA GLU A 57 -4.84 6.94 12.90
C GLU A 57 -3.48 7.65 13.06
N GLU A 58 -2.38 6.92 12.90
CA GLU A 58 -1.02 7.46 13.02
C GLU A 58 -0.38 7.85 11.68
N LEU A 59 -1.15 7.86 10.57
CA LEU A 59 -0.63 7.95 9.20
C LEU A 59 0.31 9.15 9.01
N ASP A 60 0.04 10.25 9.71
CA ASP A 60 0.81 11.47 9.58
C ASP A 60 2.26 11.36 10.07
N ASN A 61 2.51 10.41 10.98
CA ASN A 61 3.81 10.15 11.60
C ASN A 61 4.43 8.83 11.09
N LEU A 62 3.83 8.22 10.07
CA LEU A 62 4.16 6.91 9.56
C LEU A 62 4.76 6.99 8.15
N ARG A 63 5.91 6.37 7.98
CA ARG A 63 6.50 6.12 6.67
C ARG A 63 5.84 4.87 6.09
N ILE A 64 5.09 5.02 5.01
CA ILE A 64 4.34 3.93 4.36
C ILE A 64 5.03 3.36 3.12
N ILE A 65 6.10 4.01 2.66
CA ILE A 65 6.91 3.60 1.51
C ILE A 65 8.37 4.03 1.72
N ASP A 66 9.31 3.34 1.09
CA ASP A 66 10.72 3.70 1.11
C ASP A 66 11.09 4.73 0.03
N ASP A 67 12.20 5.43 0.23
CA ASP A 67 12.56 6.58 -0.61
C ASP A 67 12.99 6.10 -1.99
N GLY A 68 12.67 6.91 -2.99
CA GLY A 68 13.03 6.68 -4.38
C GLY A 68 12.19 5.63 -5.10
N ARG A 69 11.20 5.01 -4.44
CA ARG A 69 10.30 4.07 -5.11
C ARG A 69 9.34 4.80 -6.03
N ARG A 70 9.24 4.34 -7.28
CA ARG A 70 8.50 5.03 -8.34
C ARG A 70 7.03 4.67 -8.40
N ALA A 71 6.67 3.45 -8.01
CA ALA A 71 5.34 2.91 -8.15
C ALA A 71 4.83 2.25 -6.86
N ALA A 72 3.55 2.43 -6.58
CA ALA A 72 2.86 1.80 -5.48
C ALA A 72 1.44 1.38 -5.87
N ARG A 73 1.02 0.24 -5.33
CA ARG A 73 -0.32 -0.29 -5.44
C ARG A 73 -0.97 -0.32 -4.07
N VAL A 74 -2.13 0.30 -3.95
CA VAL A 74 -2.95 0.29 -2.74
C VAL A 74 -4.19 -0.53 -3.00
N TYR A 75 -4.38 -1.59 -2.23
CA TYR A 75 -5.60 -2.40 -2.18
C TYR A 75 -6.45 -1.97 -1.00
N LEU A 76 -7.71 -1.64 -1.26
CA LEU A 76 -8.69 -1.50 -0.19
C LEU A 76 -9.01 -2.87 0.40
N ALA A 77 -9.00 -2.96 1.73
CA ALA A 77 -9.24 -4.18 2.49
C ALA A 77 -10.20 -3.87 3.64
N GLY A 78 -11.48 -4.25 3.46
CA GLY A 78 -12.55 -3.90 4.38
C GLY A 78 -12.91 -2.42 4.34
N GLU A 79 -13.55 -1.95 5.41
CA GLU A 79 -13.99 -0.56 5.55
C GLU A 79 -12.81 0.41 5.68
N ILE A 80 -12.92 1.56 5.00
CA ILE A 80 -11.97 2.65 5.06
C ILE A 80 -12.65 3.98 4.71
N GLU A 81 -12.33 5.03 5.44
CA GLU A 81 -12.86 6.36 5.16
C GLU A 81 -12.25 6.97 3.90
N PRO A 82 -13.03 7.63 3.02
CA PRO A 82 -12.50 8.29 1.82
C PRO A 82 -11.40 9.32 2.13
N LEU A 83 -11.46 9.98 3.29
CA LEU A 83 -10.42 10.91 3.75
C LEU A 83 -9.07 10.20 3.92
N MET A 84 -9.07 8.99 4.46
CA MET A 84 -7.85 8.20 4.65
C MET A 84 -7.26 7.74 3.32
N ILE A 85 -8.09 7.41 2.32
CA ILE A 85 -7.63 7.08 0.96
C ILE A 85 -6.86 8.28 0.37
N ASN A 86 -7.41 9.49 0.48
CA ASN A 86 -6.75 10.71 0.03
C ASN A 86 -5.45 11.01 0.80
N ALA A 87 -5.43 10.75 2.11
CA ALA A 87 -4.24 10.93 2.93
C ALA A 87 -3.12 9.95 2.52
N ILE A 88 -3.44 8.69 2.21
CA ILE A 88 -2.47 7.72 1.66
C ILE A 88 -1.91 8.22 0.33
N GLY A 89 -2.77 8.68 -0.58
CA GLY A 89 -2.34 9.25 -1.87
C GLY A 89 -1.38 10.43 -1.69
N THR A 90 -1.69 11.33 -0.77
CA THR A 90 -0.84 12.48 -0.42
C THR A 90 0.52 12.03 0.12
N ARG A 91 0.54 11.03 1.01
CA ARG A 91 1.79 10.49 1.59
C ARG A 91 2.68 9.85 0.52
N LEU A 92 2.10 9.13 -0.44
CA LEU A 92 2.84 8.55 -1.55
C LEU A 92 3.39 9.64 -2.49
N ALA A 93 2.60 10.66 -2.80
CA ALA A 93 3.05 11.79 -3.61
C ALA A 93 4.22 12.55 -2.94
N LEU A 94 4.13 12.82 -1.64
CA LEU A 94 5.21 13.46 -0.86
C LEU A 94 6.49 12.61 -0.82
N ALA A 95 6.38 11.29 -0.91
CA ALA A 95 7.52 10.38 -1.01
C ALA A 95 8.11 10.29 -2.43
N GLY A 96 7.55 11.01 -3.41
CA GLY A 96 8.02 11.03 -4.79
C GLY A 96 7.51 9.89 -5.67
N VAL A 97 6.46 9.18 -5.24
CA VAL A 97 5.82 8.12 -6.05
C VAL A 97 5.15 8.76 -7.27
N GLN A 98 5.46 8.24 -8.45
CA GLN A 98 5.00 8.77 -9.74
C GLN A 98 3.73 8.05 -10.24
N ASP A 99 3.65 6.75 -9.95
CA ASP A 99 2.54 5.88 -10.33
C ASP A 99 1.94 5.20 -9.10
N ALA A 100 0.86 5.81 -8.57
CA ALA A 100 0.11 5.27 -7.44
C ALA A 100 -1.27 4.81 -7.92
N LYS A 101 -1.54 3.50 -7.79
CA LYS A 101 -2.80 2.86 -8.22
C LYS A 101 -3.61 2.43 -7.02
N LEU A 102 -4.91 2.69 -7.07
CA LEU A 102 -5.90 2.26 -6.09
C LEU A 102 -6.74 1.13 -6.69
N TYR A 103 -6.84 0.03 -5.96
CA TYR A 103 -7.66 -1.12 -6.32
C TYR A 103 -8.74 -1.30 -5.24
N LYS A 104 -9.98 -1.53 -5.65
CA LYS A 104 -11.12 -1.76 -4.74
C LYS A 104 -11.09 -3.13 -4.05
N GLY A 105 -10.04 -3.91 -4.31
CA GLY A 105 -9.77 -5.22 -3.73
C GLY A 105 -8.83 -6.02 -4.63
N ILE A 106 -8.40 -7.20 -4.18
CA ILE A 106 -7.48 -8.07 -4.94
C ILE A 106 -8.04 -8.48 -6.32
N PRO A 107 -9.36 -8.78 -6.48
CA PRO A 107 -9.93 -9.15 -7.78
C PRO A 107 -10.05 -8.01 -8.78
N ASP A 108 -9.86 -6.75 -8.34
CA ASP A 108 -10.04 -5.57 -9.18
C ASP A 108 -8.99 -5.54 -10.31
N ARG A 109 -9.46 -5.30 -11.54
CA ARG A 109 -8.64 -5.23 -12.75
C ARG A 109 -8.60 -3.83 -13.36
N HIS A 110 -9.35 -2.89 -12.79
CA HIS A 110 -9.52 -1.54 -13.32
C HIS A 110 -9.18 -0.50 -12.24
N PRO A 111 -7.88 -0.42 -11.86
CA PRO A 111 -7.47 0.48 -10.80
C PRO A 111 -7.69 1.94 -11.14
N GLU A 112 -7.99 2.73 -10.12
CA GLU A 112 -8.05 4.17 -10.19
C GLU A 112 -6.67 4.77 -9.88
N ARG A 113 -6.40 5.99 -10.36
CA ARG A 113 -5.17 6.69 -10.01
C ARG A 113 -5.36 7.36 -8.64
N LEU A 114 -4.54 6.99 -7.66
CA LEU A 114 -4.68 7.44 -6.27
C LEU A 114 -4.22 8.90 -6.07
N ALA A 115 -3.35 9.42 -6.95
CA ALA A 115 -2.94 10.82 -6.93
C ALA A 115 -3.03 11.44 -8.34
N ARG A 116 -3.73 12.57 -8.46
CA ARG A 116 -3.50 13.50 -9.56
C ARG A 116 -2.24 14.28 -9.21
N LEU A 117 -1.12 13.96 -9.85
CA LEU A 117 0.04 14.84 -9.86
C LEU A 117 -0.39 16.11 -10.61
N SER A 118 -0.66 17.18 -9.87
CA SER A 118 -0.81 18.55 -10.39
C SER A 118 0.56 19.15 -10.64
#